data_AF-C3RUK0-F1
#
_entry.id   AF-C3RUK0-F1
#
_cell.length_a   1.000
_cell.length_b   1.000
_cell.length_c   1.000
_cell.angle_alpha   90.00
_cell.angle_beta   90.00
_cell.angle_gamma   90.00
#
_symmetry.space_group_name_H-M   'P 1'
#
loop_
_entity.id
_entity.type
_entity.pdbx_description
1 polymer ?
#
loop_
_entity_poly.entity_id
_entity_poly.type
_entity_poly.pdbx_seq_one_letter_code
_entity_poly.pdbx_strand_id
1 'polypeptide(L)' 'AHTCLTKKLMPKRDNSGFHLMDYGKLTNPQKEKVDDYFREMVYPVLTPLALDPGHPFPHTSNLSLSLAIVIRDPKGTER' A
#
# COMPACT_ATOMS: atom_id res chain seq x y z
N ALA A 1 12.46 7.73 -13.89
CA ALA A 1 11.14 8.24 -13.45
C ALA A 1 11.16 8.83 -12.04
N HIS A 2 11.65 8.10 -11.03
CA HIS A 2 11.64 8.51 -9.61
C HIS A 2 12.20 9.92 -9.33
N THR A 3 13.33 10.30 -9.93
CA THR A 3 13.97 11.61 -9.72
C THR A 3 13.09 12.78 -10.20
N CYS A 4 12.29 12.59 -11.24
CA CYS A 4 11.38 13.64 -11.71
C CYS A 4 10.25 13.85 -10.71
N LEU A 5 9.63 12.77 -10.24
CA LEU A 5 8.58 12.81 -9.23
C LEU A 5 9.08 13.50 -7.95
N THR A 6 10.19 13.02 -7.39
CA THR A 6 10.66 13.49 -6.08
C THR A 6 11.33 14.86 -6.12
N LYS A 7 12.15 15.16 -7.15
CA LYS A 7 12.93 16.41 -7.19
C LYS A 7 12.26 17.53 -7.99
N LYS A 8 11.32 17.23 -8.89
CA LYS A 8 10.68 18.25 -9.75
C LYS A 8 9.20 18.44 -9.46
N LEU A 9 8.44 17.36 -9.26
CA LEU A 9 6.99 17.44 -9.11
C LEU A 9 6.55 17.65 -7.66
N MET A 10 7.10 16.90 -6.71
CA MET A 10 6.74 17.02 -5.29
C MET A 10 6.96 18.43 -4.72
N PRO A 11 8.07 19.14 -4.99
CA PRO A 11 8.26 20.51 -4.47
C PRO A 11 7.34 21.54 -5.12
N LYS A 12 6.98 21.38 -6.40
CA LYS A 12 6.14 22.33 -7.14
C LYS A 12 4.67 22.28 -6.72
N ARG A 13 4.27 21.17 -6.11
CA ARG A 13 2.90 20.91 -5.73
C ARG A 13 2.39 21.85 -4.62
N ASP A 14 3.21 22.13 -3.62
CA ASP A 14 2.75 22.88 -2.44
C ASP A 14 2.33 24.31 -2.81
N ASN A 15 2.87 24.87 -3.89
CA ASN A 15 2.48 26.18 -4.43
C ASN A 15 1.15 26.18 -5.19
N SER A 16 0.59 25.01 -5.50
CA SER A 16 -0.63 24.84 -6.30
C SER A 16 -1.83 24.33 -5.49
N GLY A 17 -1.71 24.24 -4.16
CA GLY A 17 -2.82 23.89 -3.26
C GLY A 17 -3.29 22.43 -3.33
N PHE A 18 -2.55 21.55 -4.00
CA PHE A 18 -2.79 20.10 -3.94
C PHE A 18 -1.74 19.44 -3.05
N HIS A 19 -2.07 18.36 -2.33
CA HIS A 19 -1.09 17.65 -1.48
C HIS A 19 -1.26 16.13 -1.63
N LEU A 20 -0.14 15.41 -1.84
CA LEU A 20 -0.04 13.96 -1.67
C LEU A 20 0.51 13.74 -0.27
N MET A 21 -0.30 13.14 0.58
CA MET A 21 0.03 12.92 1.97
C MET A 21 0.17 11.43 2.22
N ASP A 22 1.16 11.07 3.03
CA ASP A 22 1.23 9.74 3.60
C ASP A 22 0.08 9.56 4.61
N TYR A 23 -0.47 8.35 4.71
CA TYR A 23 -1.57 8.05 5.61
C TYR A 23 -1.30 8.51 7.07
N GLY A 24 -0.06 8.37 7.53
CA GLY A 24 0.36 8.81 8.88
C GLY A 24 0.23 10.32 9.13
N LYS A 25 0.21 11.15 8.09
CA LYS A 25 0.11 12.62 8.16
C LYS A 25 -1.34 13.13 8.10
N LEU A 26 -2.31 12.25 7.88
CA LEU A 26 -3.72 12.62 7.83
C LEU A 26 -4.26 12.98 9.21
N THR A 27 -5.22 13.91 9.25
CA THR A 27 -6.01 14.20 10.45
C THR A 27 -6.96 13.04 10.76
N ASN A 28 -7.49 12.96 11.98
CA ASN A 28 -8.40 11.87 12.37
C ASN A 28 -9.64 11.76 11.45
N PRO A 29 -10.34 12.86 11.10
CA PRO A 29 -11.47 12.77 10.16
C PRO A 29 -11.07 12.32 8.75
N GLN A 30 -9.86 12.66 8.31
CA GLN A 30 -9.33 12.19 7.02
C GLN A 30 -9.00 10.70 7.04
N LYS A 31 -8.43 10.21 8.14
CA LYS A 31 -8.15 8.78 8.33
C LYS A 31 -9.43 7.97 8.31
N GLU A 32 -10.45 8.40 9.05
CA GLU A 32 -11.76 7.73 9.07
C GLU A 32 -12.33 7.56 7.66
N LYS A 33 -12.30 8.63 6.85
CA LYS A 33 -12.75 8.58 5.46
C LYS A 33 -11.93 7.63 4.57
N VAL A 34 -10.62 7.60 4.75
CA VAL A 34 -9.73 6.69 3.99
C VAL A 34 -9.93 5.24 4.45
N ASP A 35 -10.18 5.02 5.73
CA ASP A 35 -10.43 3.70 6.30
C ASP A 35 -11.77 3.13 5.82
N ASP A 36 -12.82 3.96 5.75
CA ASP A 36 -14.10 3.59 5.16
C ASP A 36 -13.92 3.16 3.71
N TYR A 37 -13.23 4.00 2.91
CA TYR A 37 -12.92 3.66 1.52
C TYR A 37 -12.14 2.34 1.42
N PHE A 38 -11.14 2.13 2.29
CA PHE A 38 -10.39 0.89 2.30
C PHE A 38 -11.29 -0.32 2.60
N ARG A 39 -12.14 -0.23 3.63
CA ARG A 39 -13.06 -1.32 4.02
C ARG A 39 -14.09 -1.64 2.95
N GLU A 40 -14.66 -0.61 2.32
CA GLU A 40 -15.79 -0.77 1.38
C GLU A 40 -15.34 -1.08 -0.04
N MET A 41 -14.21 -0.52 -0.48
CA MET A 41 -13.80 -0.57 -1.88
C MET A 41 -12.54 -1.39 -2.13
N VAL A 42 -11.55 -1.32 -1.24
CA VAL A 42 -10.24 -1.95 -1.46
C VAL A 42 -10.20 -3.37 -0.89
N TYR A 43 -10.60 -3.53 0.37
CA TYR A 43 -10.51 -4.80 1.09
C TYR A 43 -11.27 -5.95 0.40
N PRO A 44 -12.50 -5.77 -0.12
CA PRO A 44 -13.26 -6.87 -0.74
C PRO A 44 -12.62 -7.44 -2.01
N VAL A 45 -11.73 -6.67 -2.67
CA VAL A 45 -11.05 -7.10 -3.89
C VAL A 45 -9.62 -7.59 -3.64
N LEU A 46 -9.11 -7.48 -2.41
CA LEU A 46 -7.81 -8.05 -2.05
C LEU A 46 -7.93 -9.56 -1.90
N THR A 47 -7.14 -10.29 -2.70
CA THR A 47 -7.04 -11.76 -2.59
C THR A 47 -5.70 -12.11 -1.93
N PRO A 48 -5.68 -12.40 -0.62
CA PRO A 48 -4.45 -12.85 0.03
C PRO A 48 -4.06 -14.22 -0.49
N LEU A 49 -2.78 -14.37 -0.85
CA LEU A 49 -2.20 -15.63 -1.31
C LEU A 49 -1.13 -16.07 -0.31
N ALA A 50 -1.35 -17.22 0.32
CA ALA A 50 -0.35 -17.83 1.19
C ALA A 50 0.77 -18.43 0.32
N LEU A 51 2.02 -18.22 0.73
CA LEU A 51 3.20 -18.79 0.09
C LEU A 51 3.82 -19.80 1.04
N ASP A 52 3.89 -21.07 0.66
CA ASP A 52 4.58 -22.11 1.41
C ASP A 52 5.48 -22.96 0.50
N PRO A 53 6.57 -23.54 1.02
CA PRO A 53 7.50 -24.33 0.21
C PRO A 53 6.91 -25.58 -0.45
N GLY A 54 5.74 -26.05 0.01
CA GLY A 54 5.08 -27.25 -0.49
C GLY A 54 4.29 -27.02 -1.78
N HIS A 55 4.09 -25.77 -2.20
CA HIS A 55 3.32 -25.42 -3.38
C HIS A 55 4.12 -24.50 -4.33
N PRO A 56 3.88 -24.58 -5.66
CA PRO A 56 4.51 -23.68 -6.60
C PRO A 56 4.04 -22.23 -6.38
N PHE A 57 4.91 -21.27 -6.71
CA PHE A 57 4.60 -19.85 -6.61
C PHE A 57 3.35 -19.50 -7.45
N PRO A 58 2.39 -18.74 -6.90
CA PRO A 58 1.15 -18.44 -7.59
C PRO A 58 1.39 -17.56 -8.82
N HIS A 59 0.57 -17.73 -9.84
CA HIS A 59 0.59 -16.88 -11.03
C HIS A 59 0.15 -15.45 -10.68
N THR A 60 1.05 -14.48 -10.83
CA THR A 60 0.76 -13.05 -10.70
C THR A 60 0.67 -12.41 -12.08
N SER A 61 -0.26 -11.46 -12.25
CA SER A 61 -0.42 -10.77 -13.53
C SER A 61 0.77 -9.86 -13.80
N ASN A 62 1.27 -9.87 -15.04
CA ASN A 62 2.32 -8.94 -15.44
C ASN A 62 1.84 -7.48 -15.30
N LEU A 63 2.76 -6.57 -14.93
CA LEU A 63 2.49 -5.16 -14.65
C LEU A 63 1.49 -4.87 -13.51
N SER A 64 1.09 -5.90 -12.74
CA SER A 64 0.32 -5.69 -11.51
C SER A 64 1.24 -5.30 -10.35
N LEU A 65 0.69 -4.55 -9.40
CA LEU A 65 1.34 -4.32 -8.11
C LEU A 65 0.90 -5.43 -7.15
N SER A 66 1.84 -6.24 -6.67
CA SER A 66 1.59 -7.25 -5.64
C SER A 66 2.40 -6.90 -4.38
N LEU A 67 1.80 -7.09 -3.20
CA LEU A 67 2.45 -6.85 -1.92
C LEU A 67 2.90 -8.19 -1.32
N ALA A 68 4.21 -8.36 -1.10
CA ALA A 68 4.75 -9.47 -0.33
C ALA A 68 4.75 -9.08 1.17
N ILE A 69 4.08 -9.87 1.99
CA ILE A 69 3.89 -9.61 3.42
C ILE A 69 4.50 -10.77 4.19
N VAL A 70 5.36 -10.47 5.17
CA VAL A 70 5.92 -11.44 6.11
C VAL A 70 5.19 -11.28 7.43
N ILE A 71 4.64 -12.37 7.97
CA ILE A 71 3.93 -12.35 9.25
C ILE A 71 4.86 -12.94 10.31
N ARG A 72 4.96 -12.28 11.45
CA ARG A 72 5.71 -12.79 12.61
C ARG A 72 4.75 -13.10 13.74
N ASP A 73 4.87 -14.29 14.31
CA ASP A 73 4.25 -14.63 15.59
C ASP A 73 4.85 -13.72 16.70
N PRO A 74 4.12 -13.32 17.75
CA PRO A 74 4.67 -12.66 18.94
C PRO A 74 6.00 -13.22 19.50
N LYS A 75 6.32 -14.50 19.24
CA LYS A 75 7.60 -15.13 19.63
C LYS A 75 8.76 -14.86 18.64
N GLY A 76 8.52 -14.13 17.56
CA GLY A 76 9.52 -13.74 16.56
C GLY A 76 9.71 -14.74 15.41
N THR A 77 8.98 -15.85 15.39
CA THR A 77 9.04 -16.82 14.29
C THR A 77 8.33 -16.26 13.05
N GLU A 78 9.05 -16.16 11.94
CA GLU A 78 8.51 -15.77 10.64
C GLU A 78 7.66 -16.91 10.05
N ARG A 79 6.51 -16.57 9.50
CA ARG A 79 5.57 -17.44 8.78
C ARG A 79 5.16 -16.80 7.47
#